data_AF-A0A9E0PVI5-F1
#
_entry.id   AF-A0A9E0PVI5-F1
#
_cell.length_a   1.000
_cell.length_b   1.000
_cell.length_c   1.000
_cell.angle_alpha   90.00
_cell.angle_beta   90.00
_cell.angle_gamma   90.00
#
_symmetry.space_group_name_H-M   'P 1'
#
loop_
_entity.id
_entity.type
_entity.pdbx_description
1 polymer ?
#
loop_
_entity_poly.entity_id
_entity_poly.type
_entity_poly.pdbx_seq_one_letter_code
_entity_poly.pdbx_strand_id
1 'polypeptide(L)'
;MNERAEATETTANRPSPSPDAPSGSSSAAVPEGAPEARGAAGARKSPYLLIGLAVLALDQWTKWLIEAHLPEQTSHEVIPGLLHISHVRNTGVAFGMFARDGRDGSSWVLSLFGLVALGLIAFLFHRTPAKDRGLLAALSLVLGGAIGNLFDRISSGAVTDFIAVYIGSYRWPDFNVADSAISVGLVVILLDSFRNRS
;
A
#
# COMPACT_ATOMS: atom_id res chain seq x y z
N MET A 1 -21.92 -79.62 -1.41
CA MET A 1 -21.83 -80.99 -1.97
C MET A 1 -21.95 -80.85 -3.49
N ASN A 2 -21.19 -81.66 -4.23
CA ASN A 2 -20.96 -81.68 -5.69
C ASN A 2 -22.21 -81.39 -6.56
N GLU A 3 -22.19 -80.60 -7.64
CA GLU A 3 -21.33 -80.49 -8.87
C GLU A 3 -21.87 -81.31 -10.07
N ARG A 4 -21.95 -80.64 -11.26
CA ARG A 4 -21.92 -81.20 -12.64
C ARG A 4 -23.10 -82.10 -13.08
N ALA A 5 -23.36 -82.44 -14.36
CA ALA A 5 -23.16 -81.84 -15.71
C ALA A 5 -23.92 -82.76 -16.74
N GLU A 6 -23.81 -82.77 -18.09
CA GLU A 6 -23.00 -82.07 -19.12
C GLU A 6 -23.67 -82.21 -20.52
N ALA A 7 -23.55 -81.21 -21.43
CA ALA A 7 -23.80 -81.28 -22.90
C ALA A 7 -25.21 -81.72 -23.39
N THR A 8 -25.61 -81.80 -24.69
CA THR A 8 -25.06 -81.60 -26.08
C THR A 8 -26.29 -81.30 -27.02
N GLU A 9 -26.31 -81.01 -28.34
CA GLU A 9 -25.40 -80.74 -29.49
C GLU A 9 -26.21 -79.97 -30.60
N THR A 10 -25.83 -80.12 -31.89
CA THR A 10 -26.67 -80.07 -33.13
C THR A 10 -26.72 -78.75 -33.93
N THR A 11 -25.63 -78.54 -34.67
CA THR A 11 -25.56 -78.07 -36.09
C THR A 11 -26.51 -76.98 -36.64
N ALA A 12 -25.90 -75.80 -36.88
CA ALA A 12 -25.77 -75.12 -38.19
C ALA A 12 -26.91 -75.12 -39.24
N ASN A 13 -27.31 -73.90 -39.66
CA ASN A 13 -27.52 -73.57 -41.08
C ASN A 13 -27.19 -72.07 -41.34
N ARG A 14 -26.83 -71.70 -42.57
CA ARG A 14 -26.45 -70.33 -42.97
C ARG A 14 -26.61 -70.11 -44.48
N PRO A 15 -27.31 -69.05 -44.91
CA PRO A 15 -27.10 -68.49 -46.25
C PRO A 15 -26.87 -66.97 -46.25
N SER A 16 -25.69 -66.58 -46.75
CA SER A 16 -25.36 -65.39 -47.57
C SER A 16 -25.70 -63.95 -47.11
N PRO A 17 -24.91 -62.94 -47.54
CA PRO A 17 -25.07 -61.55 -47.11
C PRO A 17 -26.03 -60.75 -48.01
N SER A 18 -26.53 -59.63 -47.47
CA SER A 18 -26.94 -58.46 -48.27
C SER A 18 -25.88 -57.35 -48.11
N PRO A 19 -25.54 -56.59 -49.16
CA PRO A 19 -24.69 -55.42 -49.03
C PRO A 19 -25.48 -54.25 -48.41
N ASP A 20 -24.82 -53.42 -47.62
CA ASP A 20 -24.83 -51.95 -47.78
C ASP A 20 -23.94 -51.28 -46.74
N ALA A 21 -22.78 -50.80 -47.20
CA ALA A 21 -21.97 -49.79 -46.56
C ALA A 21 -21.29 -48.99 -47.69
N PRO A 22 -21.26 -47.65 -47.59
CA PRO A 22 -20.01 -47.08 -47.12
C PRO A 22 -20.16 -45.88 -46.16
N SER A 23 -19.32 -45.89 -45.12
CA SER A 23 -18.70 -44.74 -44.44
C SER A 23 -19.38 -43.36 -44.52
N GLY A 24 -20.07 -42.96 -43.45
CA GLY A 24 -20.15 -41.56 -43.02
C GLY A 24 -19.04 -41.27 -42.01
N SER A 25 -18.22 -40.25 -42.23
CA SER A 25 -17.06 -39.94 -41.38
C SER A 25 -17.44 -39.26 -40.06
N SER A 26 -16.62 -39.45 -39.03
CA SER A 26 -16.59 -38.60 -37.83
C SER A 26 -16.56 -37.12 -38.22
N SER A 27 -17.46 -36.33 -37.63
CA SER A 27 -17.45 -34.87 -37.71
C SER A 27 -17.41 -34.31 -36.29
N ALA A 28 -16.65 -33.23 -36.10
CA ALA A 28 -16.21 -32.79 -34.79
C ALA A 28 -17.35 -32.25 -33.90
N ALA A 29 -17.22 -32.45 -32.59
CA ALA A 29 -18.05 -31.76 -31.62
C ALA A 29 -17.79 -30.25 -31.69
N VAL A 30 -18.87 -29.48 -31.88
CA VAL A 30 -18.87 -28.03 -31.62
C VAL A 30 -19.33 -27.85 -30.18
N PRO A 31 -18.45 -27.46 -29.24
CA PRO A 31 -18.89 -27.13 -27.89
C PRO A 31 -19.76 -25.87 -27.94
N GLU A 32 -20.95 -25.96 -27.38
CA GLU A 32 -21.87 -24.83 -27.24
C GLU A 32 -21.19 -23.71 -26.43
N GLY A 33 -21.46 -22.46 -26.80
CA GLY A 33 -20.64 -21.31 -26.39
C GLY A 33 -20.55 -21.15 -24.87
N ALA A 34 -19.35 -21.36 -24.33
CA ALA A 34 -19.06 -20.99 -22.95
C ALA A 34 -19.38 -19.50 -22.75
N PRO A 35 -20.05 -19.11 -21.65
CA PRO A 35 -20.34 -17.70 -21.40
C PRO A 35 -19.00 -16.95 -21.31
N GLU A 36 -18.79 -15.98 -22.19
CA GLU A 36 -17.59 -15.14 -22.17
C GLU A 36 -17.45 -14.54 -20.77
N ALA A 37 -16.43 -14.99 -20.04
CA ALA A 37 -16.10 -14.49 -18.72
C ALA A 37 -15.56 -13.06 -18.89
N ARG A 38 -16.48 -12.09 -19.01
CA ARG A 38 -16.22 -10.65 -19.07
C ARG A 38 -15.27 -10.31 -17.93
N GLY A 39 -13.98 -10.18 -18.26
CA GLY A 39 -12.92 -10.23 -17.27
C GLY A 39 -13.17 -9.23 -16.17
N ALA A 40 -13.48 -9.72 -14.96
CA ALA A 40 -13.82 -8.88 -13.82
C ALA A 40 -12.64 -7.92 -13.60
N ALA A 41 -12.84 -6.65 -13.97
CA ALA A 41 -11.74 -5.70 -14.10
C ALA A 41 -11.12 -5.44 -12.73
N GLY A 42 -10.03 -6.18 -12.45
CA GLY A 42 -9.43 -6.26 -11.13
C GLY A 42 -9.19 -4.87 -10.57
N ALA A 43 -9.76 -4.60 -9.40
CA ALA A 43 -9.75 -3.27 -8.81
C ALA A 43 -8.32 -2.73 -8.78
N ARG A 44 -8.11 -1.56 -9.39
CA ARG A 44 -6.75 -1.03 -9.59
C ARG A 44 -6.30 -0.35 -8.30
N LYS A 45 -5.08 -0.66 -7.84
CA LYS A 45 -4.46 -0.01 -6.66
C LYS A 45 -3.87 1.36 -6.99
N SER A 46 -3.56 1.64 -8.25
CA SER A 46 -2.89 2.88 -8.66
C SER A 46 -3.59 4.20 -8.29
N PRO A 47 -4.95 4.32 -8.22
CA PRO A 47 -5.59 5.56 -7.80
C PRO A 47 -5.26 5.98 -6.36
N TYR A 48 -4.97 5.03 -5.46
CA TYR A 48 -4.60 5.35 -4.08
C TYR A 48 -3.23 6.05 -4.00
N LEU A 49 -2.32 5.80 -4.95
CA LEU A 49 -1.04 6.50 -5.03
C LEU A 49 -1.21 8.01 -5.30
N LEU A 50 -2.35 8.45 -5.85
CA LEU A 50 -2.68 9.87 -5.97
C LEU A 50 -2.87 10.53 -4.60
N ILE A 51 -3.27 9.79 -3.56
CA ILE A 51 -3.36 10.28 -2.18
C ILE A 51 -1.95 10.55 -1.65
N GLY A 52 -1.02 9.61 -1.84
CA GLY A 52 0.38 9.79 -1.43
C GLY A 52 1.08 10.92 -2.20
N LEU A 53 0.79 11.05 -3.50
CA LEU A 53 1.30 12.15 -4.33
C LEU A 53 0.72 13.51 -3.90
N ALA A 54 -0.56 13.57 -3.53
CA ALA A 54 -1.20 14.79 -3.02
C ALA A 54 -0.64 15.20 -1.65
N VAL A 55 -0.39 14.25 -0.75
CA VAL A 55 0.31 14.49 0.53
C VAL A 55 1.70 15.05 0.27
N LEU A 56 2.50 14.40 -0.58
CA LEU A 56 3.86 14.85 -0.90
C LEU A 56 3.88 16.24 -1.52
N ALA A 57 2.99 16.52 -2.47
CA ALA A 57 2.88 17.83 -3.11
C ALA A 57 2.46 18.93 -2.12
N LEU A 58 1.50 18.65 -1.22
CA LEU A 58 1.06 19.59 -0.20
C LEU A 58 2.15 19.84 0.86
N ASP A 59 2.88 18.80 1.27
CA ASP A 59 3.95 18.89 2.25
C ASP A 59 5.13 19.71 1.72
N GLN A 60 5.68 19.39 0.54
CA GLN A 60 6.77 20.20 -0.03
C GLN A 60 6.32 21.63 -0.35
N TRP A 61 5.08 21.84 -0.80
CA TRP A 61 4.57 23.19 -1.08
C TRP A 61 4.40 24.04 0.19
N THR A 62 3.91 23.44 1.28
CA THR A 62 3.78 24.14 2.57
C THR A 62 5.14 24.40 3.22
N LYS A 63 6.07 23.45 3.19
CA LYS A 63 7.46 23.67 3.66
C LYS A 63 8.16 24.78 2.88
N TRP A 64 8.09 24.76 1.55
CA TRP A 64 8.59 25.85 0.70
C TRP A 64 7.95 27.21 1.03
N LEU A 65 6.64 27.24 1.31
CA LEU A 65 5.95 28.48 1.68
C LEU A 65 6.50 29.07 2.99
N ILE A 66 6.79 28.22 3.97
CA ILE A 66 7.41 28.63 5.26
C ILE A 66 8.83 29.14 5.03
N GLU A 67 9.67 28.35 4.34
CA GLU A 67 11.07 28.68 4.03
C GLU A 67 11.21 30.01 3.27
N ALA A 68 10.25 30.33 2.40
CA ALA A 68 10.26 31.56 1.61
C ALA A 68 9.73 32.81 2.32
N HIS A 69 8.98 32.68 3.43
CA HIS A 69 8.26 33.82 4.04
C HIS A 69 8.51 34.02 5.55
N LEU A 70 8.99 33.01 6.27
CA LEU A 70 9.18 33.05 7.73
C LEU A 70 10.66 32.77 8.07
N PRO A 71 11.39 33.67 8.76
CA PRO A 71 12.79 33.41 9.11
C PRO A 71 12.94 32.21 10.07
N GLU A 72 14.05 31.48 9.96
CA GLU A 72 14.36 30.35 10.86
C GLU A 72 14.29 30.76 12.34
N GLN A 73 13.79 29.84 13.18
CA GLN A 73 13.60 30.00 14.62
C GLN A 73 12.62 31.13 15.03
N THR A 74 11.81 31.63 14.10
CA THR A 74 10.69 32.55 14.40
C THR A 74 9.34 31.82 14.41
N SER A 75 8.31 32.49 14.92
CA SER A 75 6.96 31.95 15.03
C SER A 75 5.91 33.07 15.00
N HIS A 76 4.77 32.79 14.37
CA HIS A 76 3.61 33.66 14.21
C HIS A 76 2.38 33.00 14.85
N GLU A 77 1.72 33.67 15.79
CA GLU A 77 0.49 33.19 16.41
C GLU A 77 -0.69 33.26 15.43
N VAL A 78 -1.48 32.19 15.30
CA VAL A 78 -2.62 32.11 14.37
C VAL A 78 -3.94 31.89 15.11
N ILE A 79 -3.93 31.08 16.18
CA ILE A 79 -5.04 30.97 17.13
C ILE A 79 -4.45 31.20 18.53
N PRO A 80 -4.83 32.29 19.24
CA PRO A 80 -4.19 32.68 20.48
C PRO A 80 -4.09 31.56 21.52
N GLY A 81 -2.87 31.27 21.98
CA GLY A 81 -2.57 30.22 22.97
C GLY A 81 -2.87 28.79 22.54
N LEU A 82 -3.11 28.51 21.25
CA LEU A 82 -3.42 27.17 20.73
C LEU A 82 -2.59 26.77 19.50
N LEU A 83 -2.52 27.64 18.48
CA LEU A 83 -1.88 27.32 17.20
C LEU A 83 -0.99 28.47 16.74
N HIS A 84 0.28 28.14 16.51
CA HIS A 84 1.27 29.01 15.90
C HIS A 84 1.83 28.34 14.65
N ILE A 85 2.25 29.15 13.68
CA ILE A 85 3.09 28.73 12.58
C ILE A 85 4.53 29.09 12.93
N SER A 86 5.43 28.10 12.94
CA SER A 86 6.84 28.25 13.25
C SER A 86 7.71 27.99 12.01
N HIS A 87 9.02 28.26 12.11
CA HIS A 87 10.00 27.70 11.19
C HIS A 87 11.14 27.05 11.98
N VAL A 88 11.09 25.72 12.12
CA VAL A 88 12.09 24.92 12.84
C VAL A 88 12.73 23.91 11.89
N ARG A 89 14.06 23.99 11.73
CA ARG A 89 14.82 23.00 10.96
C ARG A 89 15.24 21.83 11.85
N ASN A 90 14.56 20.70 11.70
CA ASN A 90 14.71 19.50 12.51
C ASN A 90 15.76 18.52 11.93
N THR A 91 17.01 18.72 12.35
CA THR A 91 18.15 17.81 12.09
C THR A 91 18.05 16.47 12.83
N GLY A 92 17.07 16.28 13.70
CA GLY A 92 16.93 15.09 14.55
C GLY A 92 17.86 15.06 15.77
N VAL A 93 18.53 16.17 16.11
CA VAL A 93 19.45 16.27 17.26
C VAL A 93 18.78 15.94 18.61
N ALA A 94 17.44 16.10 18.71
CA ALA A 94 16.66 15.75 19.90
C ALA A 94 16.81 14.27 20.35
N PHE A 95 17.23 13.36 19.47
CA PHE A 95 17.51 11.96 19.83
C PHE A 95 18.90 11.74 20.48
N GLY A 96 19.75 12.78 20.57
CA GLY A 96 20.91 12.88 21.48
C GLY A 96 22.13 11.99 21.20
N MET A 97 21.97 10.78 20.66
CA MET A 97 23.04 9.77 20.64
C MET A 97 24.12 9.98 19.57
N PHE A 98 23.86 10.82 18.55
CA PHE A 98 24.71 10.95 17.35
C PHE A 98 25.28 12.36 17.11
N ALA A 99 25.07 13.30 18.04
CA ALA A 99 25.60 14.67 17.95
C ALA A 99 27.06 14.78 18.47
N ARG A 100 27.92 13.82 18.10
CA ARG A 100 29.35 13.85 18.42
C ARG A 100 30.15 14.42 17.25
N ASP A 101 31.22 15.14 17.58
CA ASP A 101 32.32 15.52 16.68
C ASP A 101 31.91 16.40 15.48
N GLY A 102 30.88 17.23 15.65
CA GLY A 102 30.53 18.31 14.69
C GLY A 102 29.94 17.84 13.36
N ARG A 103 29.43 16.60 13.29
CA ARG A 103 28.66 16.07 12.15
C ARG A 103 27.26 15.73 12.61
N ASP A 104 26.24 16.09 11.82
CA ASP A 104 24.83 15.79 12.10
C ASP A 104 24.49 14.30 11.85
N GLY A 105 25.09 13.43 12.66
CA GLY A 105 24.95 11.98 12.55
C GLY A 105 23.52 11.48 12.69
N SER A 106 22.63 12.25 13.32
CA SER A 106 21.21 11.88 13.44
C SER A 106 20.50 11.85 12.07
N SER A 107 20.87 12.73 11.13
CA SER A 107 20.10 12.87 9.88
C SER A 107 20.29 11.69 8.93
N TRP A 108 21.50 11.12 8.83
CA TRP A 108 21.70 9.90 8.02
C TRP A 108 21.07 8.67 8.67
N VAL A 109 21.09 8.57 10.00
CA VAL A 109 20.43 7.49 10.76
C VAL A 109 18.91 7.54 10.53
N LEU A 110 18.30 8.72 10.67
CA LEU A 110 16.87 8.91 10.44
C LEU A 110 16.49 8.72 8.95
N SER A 111 17.36 9.07 8.01
CA SER A 111 17.17 8.78 6.59
C SER A 111 17.18 7.28 6.30
N LEU A 112 18.09 6.52 6.93
CA LEU A 112 18.14 5.06 6.81
C LEU A 112 16.89 4.40 7.40
N PHE A 113 16.45 4.82 8.59
CA PHE A 113 15.18 4.35 9.16
C PHE A 113 13.97 4.71 8.28
N GLY A 114 13.93 5.93 7.72
CA GLY A 114 12.91 6.37 6.78
C GLY A 114 12.86 5.51 5.52
N LEU A 115 14.02 5.18 4.94
CA LEU A 115 14.11 4.30 3.78
C LEU A 115 13.65 2.86 4.06
N VAL A 116 13.99 2.31 5.23
CA VAL A 116 13.53 0.98 5.66
C VAL A 116 12.02 0.96 5.90
N ALA A 117 11.48 2.00 6.56
CA ALA A 117 10.04 2.15 6.78
C ALA A 117 9.28 2.31 5.46
N LEU A 118 9.79 3.14 4.54
CA LEU A 118 9.24 3.35 3.20
C LEU A 118 9.18 2.03 2.41
N GLY A 119 10.25 1.23 2.44
CA GLY A 119 10.30 -0.10 1.82
C GLY A 119 9.26 -1.07 2.40
N LEU A 120 9.10 -1.09 3.74
CA LEU A 120 8.10 -1.92 4.42
C LEU A 120 6.66 -1.51 4.06
N ILE A 121 6.34 -0.21 4.09
CA ILE A 121 5.00 0.30 3.78
C ILE A 121 4.69 0.08 2.28
N ALA A 122 5.67 0.25 1.39
CA ALA A 122 5.50 -0.04 -0.04
C ALA A 122 5.24 -1.55 -0.30
N PHE A 123 5.96 -2.43 0.40
CA PHE A 123 5.70 -3.87 0.37
C PHE A 123 4.29 -4.21 0.88
N LEU A 124 3.85 -3.62 1.99
CA LEU A 124 2.49 -3.79 2.52
C LEU A 124 1.42 -3.30 1.54
N PHE A 125 1.61 -2.15 0.89
CA PHE A 125 0.72 -1.65 -0.16
C PHE A 125 0.65 -2.60 -1.35
N HIS A 126 1.79 -3.14 -1.78
CA HIS A 126 1.85 -4.14 -2.84
C HIS A 126 1.13 -5.44 -2.46
N ARG A 127 1.20 -5.88 -1.19
CA ARG A 127 0.51 -7.08 -0.69
C ARG A 127 -1.00 -6.88 -0.45
N THR A 128 -1.42 -5.72 0.05
CA THR A 128 -2.82 -5.43 0.45
C THR A 128 -3.80 -5.62 -0.71
N PRO A 129 -4.83 -6.48 -0.62
CA PRO A 129 -5.79 -6.70 -1.70
C PRO A 129 -6.54 -5.43 -2.12
N ALA A 130 -6.86 -5.31 -3.41
CA ALA A 130 -7.48 -4.09 -3.97
C ALA A 130 -8.92 -3.80 -3.50
N LYS A 131 -9.54 -4.74 -2.78
CA LYS A 131 -10.81 -4.56 -2.08
C LYS A 131 -10.67 -3.78 -0.76
N ASP A 132 -9.49 -3.77 -0.14
CA ASP A 132 -9.27 -3.30 1.22
C ASP A 132 -8.93 -1.78 1.21
N ARG A 133 -9.90 -0.99 0.73
CA ARG A 133 -9.77 0.41 0.31
C ARG A 133 -9.23 1.33 1.41
N GLY A 134 -9.67 1.13 2.65
CA GLY A 134 -9.23 1.93 3.80
C GLY A 134 -7.75 1.73 4.11
N LEU A 135 -7.29 0.47 4.08
CA LEU A 135 -5.88 0.14 4.30
C LEU A 135 -4.99 0.65 3.16
N LEU A 136 -5.44 0.58 1.90
CA LEU A 136 -4.71 1.17 0.76
C LEU A 136 -4.61 2.71 0.84
N ALA A 137 -5.68 3.39 1.27
CA ALA A 137 -5.63 4.83 1.50
C ALA A 137 -4.69 5.19 2.66
N ALA A 138 -4.77 4.47 3.78
CA ALA A 138 -3.93 4.69 4.96
C ALA A 138 -2.44 4.46 4.67
N LEU A 139 -2.10 3.36 3.99
CA LEU A 139 -0.74 3.10 3.52
C LEU A 139 -0.26 4.19 2.55
N SER A 140 -1.13 4.74 1.71
CA SER A 140 -0.78 5.83 0.79
C SER A 140 -0.50 7.16 1.50
N LEU A 141 -1.21 7.47 2.59
CA LEU A 141 -0.90 8.61 3.45
C LEU A 141 0.51 8.46 4.08
N VAL A 142 0.82 7.28 4.63
CA VAL A 142 2.14 6.99 5.20
C VAL A 142 3.24 7.04 4.14
N LEU A 143 3.00 6.51 2.93
CA LEU A 143 3.95 6.63 1.80
C LEU A 143 4.24 8.08 1.45
N GLY A 144 3.20 8.91 1.28
CA GLY A 144 3.36 10.32 0.91
C GLY A 144 4.20 11.09 1.92
N GLY A 145 3.86 10.98 3.21
CA GLY A 145 4.60 11.66 4.27
C GLY A 145 6.02 11.11 4.48
N ALA A 146 6.20 9.79 4.41
CA ALA A 146 7.52 9.18 4.54
C ALA A 146 8.47 9.57 3.40
N ILE A 147 7.95 9.81 2.18
CA ILE A 147 8.74 10.31 1.06
C ILE A 147 9.12 11.77 1.27
N GLY A 148 8.21 12.64 1.73
CA GLY A 148 8.50 14.07 1.95
C GLY A 148 9.58 14.29 3.01
N ASN A 149 9.37 13.74 4.21
CA ASN A 149 10.36 13.81 5.29
C ASN A 149 11.70 13.12 4.97
N LEU A 150 11.74 12.17 4.03
CA LEU A 150 12.99 11.57 3.55
C LEU A 150 13.67 12.47 2.50
N PHE A 151 12.89 13.12 1.62
CA PHE A 151 13.38 14.07 0.63
C PHE A 151 14.06 15.28 1.29
N ASP A 152 13.46 15.87 2.32
CA ASP A 152 14.06 17.01 3.04
C ASP A 152 15.40 16.64 3.69
N ARG A 153 15.49 15.45 4.32
CA ARG A 153 16.72 14.97 4.96
C ARG A 153 17.83 14.72 3.94
N ILE A 154 17.50 14.17 2.77
CA ILE A 154 18.46 13.93 1.69
C ILE A 154 18.91 15.25 1.02
N SER A 155 18.02 16.24 0.90
CA SER A 155 18.29 17.50 0.19
C SER A 155 18.89 18.61 1.05
N SER A 156 18.44 18.77 2.30
CA SER A 156 18.81 19.87 3.21
C SER A 156 19.54 19.43 4.49
N GLY A 157 19.54 18.13 4.79
CA GLY A 157 20.04 17.58 6.06
C GLY A 157 19.09 17.71 7.25
N ALA A 158 17.95 18.40 7.10
CA ALA A 158 16.91 18.56 8.13
C ALA A 158 15.51 18.38 7.53
N VAL A 159 14.48 18.25 8.36
CA VAL A 159 13.06 18.43 7.97
C VAL A 159 12.60 19.82 8.39
N THR A 160 11.75 20.45 7.61
CA THR A 160 11.14 21.75 7.95
C THR A 160 9.83 21.53 8.69
N ASP A 161 9.84 21.82 10.00
CA ASP A 161 8.68 21.71 10.89
C ASP A 161 8.11 23.11 11.18
N PHE A 162 6.78 23.22 11.17
CA PHE A 162 6.11 24.54 11.12
C PHE A 162 4.73 24.60 11.80
N ILE A 163 4.17 23.48 12.24
CA ILE A 163 2.90 23.44 12.97
C ILE A 163 3.22 23.31 14.45
N ALA A 164 3.06 24.40 15.22
CA ALA A 164 3.31 24.43 16.65
C ALA A 164 1.99 24.53 17.43
N VAL A 165 1.68 23.52 18.24
CA VAL A 165 0.42 23.40 18.99
C VAL A 165 0.68 23.53 20.49
N TYR A 166 -0.20 24.27 21.17
CA TYR A 166 -0.11 24.56 22.60
C TYR A 166 -1.34 24.02 23.34
N ILE A 167 -1.11 23.46 24.54
CA ILE A 167 -2.14 22.96 25.45
C ILE A 167 -1.90 23.61 26.80
N GLY A 168 -2.48 24.79 27.01
CA GLY A 168 -2.13 25.66 28.13
C GLY A 168 -0.66 26.09 28.05
N SER A 169 0.12 25.83 29.10
CA SER A 169 1.56 26.12 29.11
C SER A 169 2.43 25.04 28.46
N TYR A 170 1.86 23.90 28.01
CA TYR A 170 2.60 22.84 27.35
C TYR A 170 2.67 23.07 25.84
N ARG A 171 3.88 23.06 25.28
CA ARG A 171 4.14 23.12 23.83
C ARG A 171 4.34 21.70 23.30
N TRP A 172 3.46 21.26 22.42
CA TRP A 172 3.66 20.01 21.67
C TRP A 172 4.82 20.18 20.68
N PRO A 173 5.66 19.14 20.43
CA PRO A 173 6.74 19.23 19.46
C PRO A 173 6.25 19.63 18.07
N ASP A 174 6.92 20.59 17.43
CA ASP A 174 6.60 21.07 16.09
C ASP A 174 6.57 19.91 15.07
N PHE A 175 5.65 20.00 14.11
CA PHE A 175 5.46 18.97 13.08
C PHE A 175 5.04 19.59 11.74
N ASN A 176 4.83 18.76 10.73
CA ASN A 176 4.47 19.18 9.36
C ASN A 176 3.30 18.35 8.77
N VAL A 177 3.01 18.52 7.48
CA VAL A 177 1.92 17.81 6.78
C VAL A 177 2.26 16.33 6.58
N ALA A 178 3.51 15.98 6.29
CA ALA A 178 3.98 14.60 6.23
C ALA A 178 3.79 13.84 7.55
N ASP A 179 4.16 14.43 8.69
CA ASP A 179 3.95 13.83 10.03
C ASP A 179 2.47 13.63 10.34
N SER A 180 1.64 14.61 9.94
CA SER A 180 0.18 14.54 10.07
C SER A 180 -0.39 13.37 9.27
N ALA A 181 0.05 13.20 8.02
CA ALA A 181 -0.37 12.11 7.14
C ALA A 181 0.13 10.74 7.63
N ILE A 182 1.37 10.64 8.10
CA ILE A 182 1.92 9.42 8.73
C ILE A 182 1.07 9.05 9.96
N SER A 183 0.81 10.02 10.85
CA SER A 183 0.06 9.80 12.10
C SER A 183 -1.37 9.32 11.83
N VAL A 184 -2.12 9.99 10.94
CA VAL A 184 -3.47 9.59 10.55
C VAL A 184 -3.47 8.22 9.86
N GLY A 185 -2.51 7.98 8.96
CA GLY A 185 -2.36 6.69 8.27
C GLY A 185 -2.10 5.53 9.25
N LEU A 186 -1.19 5.71 10.22
CA LEU A 186 -0.90 4.72 11.25
C LEU A 186 -2.12 4.44 12.15
N VAL A 187 -2.88 5.46 12.56
CA VAL A 187 -4.13 5.28 13.32
C VAL A 187 -5.14 4.43 12.55
N VAL A 188 -5.32 4.66 11.24
CA VAL A 188 -6.25 3.86 10.41
C VAL A 188 -5.73 2.43 10.23
N ILE A 189 -4.42 2.22 10.07
CA ILE A 189 -3.80 0.87 9.99
C ILE A 189 -4.02 0.09 11.31
N LEU A 190 -3.89 0.74 12.46
CA LEU A 190 -4.14 0.13 13.77
C LEU A 190 -5.62 -0.25 13.94
N LEU A 191 -6.54 0.65 13.61
CA LEU A 191 -7.99 0.39 13.70
C LEU A 191 -8.44 -0.77 12.79
N ASP A 192 -7.92 -0.87 11.56
CA ASP A 192 -8.19 -2.00 10.66
C ASP A 192 -7.61 -3.32 11.21
N SER A 193 -6.43 -3.25 11.85
CA SER A 193 -5.76 -4.40 12.47
C SER A 193 -6.50 -4.98 13.68
N PHE A 194 -7.28 -4.17 14.40
CA PHE A 194 -8.18 -4.66 15.45
C PHE A 194 -9.46 -5.26 14.87
N ARG A 195 -10.05 -4.62 13.85
CA ARG A 195 -11.27 -5.11 13.19
C ARG A 195 -11.08 -6.49 12.55
N ASN A 196 -9.94 -6.73 11.88
CA ASN A 196 -9.65 -8.02 11.23
C ASN A 196 -9.20 -9.13 12.21
N ARG A 197 -9.33 -8.93 13.53
CA ARG A 197 -9.03 -9.92 14.59
C ARG A 197 -10.26 -10.32 15.42
N SER A 198 -11.43 -9.81 15.07
CA SER A 198 -12.74 -10.10 15.71
C SER A 198 -13.65 -10.87 14.76
#